data_AF-A0A3A5VRR5-F1
#
_entry.id   AF-A0A3A5VRR5-F1
#
_cell.length_a   1.000
_cell.length_b   1.000
_cell.length_c   1.000
_cell.angle_alpha   90.00
_cell.angle_beta   90.00
_cell.angle_gamma   90.00
#
_symmetry.space_group_name_H-M   'P 1'
#
loop_
_entity.id
_entity.type
_entity.pdbx_description
1 polymer ?
#
loop_
_entity_poly.entity_id
_entity_poly.type
_entity_poly.pdbx_seq_one_letter_code
_entity_poly.pdbx_strand_id
1 'polypeptide(L)'
;MDSKTLYFGYGSNLNRSDWERWCAEKGYDASLLTPVEAAWLPDFSLRFHYRSSGRKGGAADVVPDCRGTAVPGMLFSLSEGAWDQLDKKEGHPRYYTQCPVRVITTSGELVEATTYVVVSEKREPQLVPPADEYHAVVLDGLNSHKLPIEHLKKAIESFEANSTLEHVFVYGTLMQGEQRWPQLSSWSSHVQQGSISGGLYHLGAYPGLRLDEQGTVHGELHRCEDITNALAVFDQIEGCDEANPLNGLYLRVPVQVNVEGATVWAWTYVINRLPADAERLERGRWVL
;
A
#
# COMPACT_ATOMS: atom_id res chain seq x y z
N MET A 1 1.17 -21.09 -17.54
CA MET A 1 1.83 -19.98 -16.84
C MET A 1 1.94 -20.44 -15.40
N ASP A 2 3.16 -20.66 -14.92
CA ASP A 2 3.35 -21.03 -13.51
C ASP A 2 2.66 -19.96 -12.67
N SER A 3 1.70 -20.39 -11.84
CA SER A 3 1.12 -19.56 -10.81
C SER A 3 2.27 -19.19 -9.87
N LYS A 4 2.95 -18.07 -10.16
CA LYS A 4 3.95 -17.51 -9.25
C LYS A 4 3.22 -17.25 -7.95
N THR A 5 3.51 -18.04 -6.92
CA THR A 5 2.92 -17.81 -5.61
C THR A 5 3.64 -16.62 -5.01
N LEU A 6 2.90 -15.52 -4.85
CA LEU A 6 3.44 -14.27 -4.35
C LEU A 6 3.22 -14.17 -2.84
N TYR A 7 4.27 -13.76 -2.14
CA TYR A 7 4.24 -13.46 -0.71
C TYR A 7 4.36 -11.96 -0.50
N PHE A 8 3.45 -11.38 0.29
CA PHE A 8 3.54 -9.99 0.71
C PHE A 8 4.15 -9.91 2.11
N GLY A 9 5.36 -9.34 2.19
CA GLY A 9 6.06 -9.08 3.45
C GLY A 9 5.91 -7.63 3.88
N TYR A 10 5.60 -7.41 5.16
CA TYR A 10 5.46 -6.08 5.78
C TYR A 10 6.30 -5.92 7.06
N GLY A 11 6.88 -7.02 7.57
CA GLY A 11 7.67 -7.06 8.81
C GLY A 11 9.16 -7.31 8.55
N SER A 12 9.78 -8.17 9.35
CA SER A 12 11.23 -8.45 9.23
C SER A 12 11.67 -9.05 7.90
N ASN A 13 10.76 -9.67 7.14
CA ASN A 13 11.09 -10.22 5.82
C ASN A 13 11.42 -9.13 4.78
N LEU A 14 11.13 -7.86 5.09
CA LEU A 14 11.64 -6.71 4.33
C LEU A 14 13.17 -6.56 4.44
N ASN A 15 13.79 -7.11 5.49
CA ASN A 15 15.22 -6.97 5.72
C ASN A 15 15.97 -8.20 5.18
N ARG A 16 16.75 -8.00 4.12
CA ARG A 16 17.57 -9.05 3.49
C ARG A 16 18.54 -9.70 4.48
N SER A 17 19.21 -8.90 5.30
CA SER A 17 20.20 -9.40 6.27
C SER A 17 19.57 -10.23 7.39
N ASP A 18 18.34 -9.91 7.81
CA ASP A 18 17.57 -10.73 8.76
C ASP A 18 17.16 -12.07 8.12
N TRP A 19 16.71 -12.04 6.87
CA TRP A 19 16.36 -13.23 6.10
C TRP A 19 17.56 -14.16 5.90
N GLU A 20 18.69 -13.62 5.43
CA GLU A 20 19.92 -14.38 5.18
C GLU A 20 20.48 -15.00 6.47
N ARG A 21 20.44 -14.27 7.59
CA ARG A 21 20.85 -14.79 8.90
C ARG A 21 19.99 -15.96 9.34
N TRP A 22 18.66 -15.82 9.24
CA TRP A 22 17.74 -16.90 9.58
C TRP A 22 17.96 -18.14 8.69
N CYS A 23 18.17 -17.93 7.39
CA CYS A 23 18.48 -19.02 6.46
C CYS A 23 19.79 -19.74 6.85
N ALA A 24 20.86 -18.99 7.12
CA ALA A 24 22.15 -19.54 7.53
C ALA A 24 22.06 -20.35 8.83
N GLU A 25 21.31 -19.86 9.83
CA GLU A 25 21.10 -20.58 11.11
C GLU A 25 20.31 -21.89 10.96
N LYS A 26 19.47 -21.98 9.92
CA LYS A 26 18.61 -23.15 9.67
C LYS A 26 19.11 -24.06 8.55
N GLY A 27 20.17 -23.69 7.86
CA GLY A 27 20.73 -24.43 6.72
C GLY A 27 19.86 -24.34 5.46
N TYR A 28 19.22 -23.20 5.25
CA TYR A 28 18.36 -22.93 4.09
C TYR A 28 19.03 -22.00 3.08
N ASP A 29 18.53 -22.05 1.83
CA ASP A 29 18.99 -21.16 0.76
C ASP A 29 18.31 -19.79 0.87
N ALA A 30 19.09 -18.71 0.86
CA ALA A 30 18.54 -17.36 0.92
C ALA A 30 17.84 -16.94 -0.39
N SER A 31 18.12 -17.58 -1.53
CA SER A 31 17.53 -17.22 -2.83
C SER A 31 16.05 -17.60 -2.96
N LEU A 32 15.48 -18.28 -1.97
CA LEU A 32 14.09 -18.73 -1.96
C LEU A 32 13.07 -17.58 -1.93
N LEU A 33 13.53 -16.40 -1.49
CA LEU A 33 12.73 -15.19 -1.36
C LEU A 33 13.32 -14.10 -2.24
N THR A 34 12.73 -13.89 -3.43
CA THR A 34 13.21 -12.88 -4.38
C THR A 34 12.26 -11.67 -4.40
N PRO A 35 12.71 -10.45 -4.08
CA PRO A 35 11.86 -9.26 -4.13
C PRO A 35 11.44 -8.97 -5.57
N VAL A 36 10.17 -8.60 -5.74
CA VAL A 36 9.54 -8.33 -7.04
C VAL A 36 9.23 -6.85 -7.17
N GLU A 37 8.27 -6.33 -6.39
CA GLU A 37 7.83 -4.94 -6.48
C GLU A 37 7.22 -4.44 -5.16
N ALA A 38 7.41 -3.16 -4.86
CA ALA A 38 6.83 -2.52 -3.69
C ALA A 38 5.32 -2.50 -3.87
N ALA A 39 4.61 -2.74 -2.77
CA ALA A 39 3.16 -2.81 -2.80
C ALA A 39 2.54 -2.29 -1.51
N TRP A 40 1.26 -2.01 -1.60
CA TRP A 40 0.42 -1.53 -0.52
C TRP A 40 -0.68 -2.54 -0.25
N LEU A 41 -0.87 -2.88 1.02
CA LEU A 41 -2.03 -3.64 1.48
C LEU A 41 -3.10 -2.63 1.95
N PRO A 42 -4.11 -2.31 1.11
CA PRO A 42 -5.15 -1.34 1.44
C PRO A 42 -6.10 -1.87 2.51
N ASP A 43 -6.66 -0.97 3.31
CA ASP A 43 -7.68 -1.25 4.35
C ASP A 43 -7.15 -2.16 5.47
N PHE A 44 -5.85 -2.06 5.74
CA PHE A 44 -5.17 -2.69 6.87
C PHE A 44 -4.30 -1.66 7.60
N SER A 45 -4.04 -1.96 8.87
CA SER A 45 -3.07 -1.24 9.70
C SER A 45 -2.05 -2.18 10.33
N LEU A 46 -0.81 -1.68 10.44
CA LEU A 46 0.24 -2.31 11.21
C LEU A 46 -0.09 -2.25 12.71
N ARG A 47 0.07 -3.38 13.42
CA ARG A 47 -0.22 -3.50 14.86
C ARG A 47 0.91 -4.26 15.56
N PHE A 48 1.24 -3.85 16.78
CA PHE A 48 2.14 -4.58 17.68
C PHE A 48 1.36 -5.04 18.91
N HIS A 49 0.84 -6.26 18.85
CA HIS A 49 -0.12 -6.79 19.83
C HIS A 49 0.12 -8.26 20.14
N TYR A 50 1.31 -8.76 19.79
CA TYR A 50 1.73 -10.13 20.05
C TYR A 50 3.17 -10.13 20.53
N ARG A 51 3.42 -10.78 21.67
CA ARG A 51 4.76 -10.93 22.23
C ARG A 51 5.49 -12.13 21.62
N SER A 52 6.52 -11.85 20.83
CA SER A 52 7.46 -12.85 20.32
C SER A 52 8.62 -13.05 21.30
N SER A 53 8.88 -14.30 21.68
CA SER A 53 10.07 -14.67 22.45
C SER A 53 11.35 -14.47 21.64
N GLY A 54 11.34 -14.82 20.35
CA GLY A 54 12.48 -14.68 19.45
C GLY A 54 12.86 -13.23 19.17
N ARG A 55 11.88 -12.33 19.08
CA ARG A 55 12.11 -10.88 18.91
C ARG A 55 12.18 -10.11 20.23
N LYS A 56 12.04 -10.79 21.38
CA LYS A 56 12.09 -10.22 22.74
C LYS A 56 11.13 -9.04 22.96
N GLY A 57 10.01 -9.00 22.24
CA GLY A 57 9.09 -7.86 22.22
C GLY A 57 7.90 -8.09 21.29
N GLY A 58 7.19 -7.02 20.96
CA GLY A 58 6.14 -7.01 19.96
C GLY A 58 6.63 -7.44 18.58
N ALA A 59 5.95 -8.39 17.96
CA ALA A 59 6.14 -8.69 16.55
C ALA A 59 5.06 -8.01 15.69
N ALA A 60 5.42 -7.67 14.45
CA ALA A 60 4.54 -6.96 13.54
C ALA A 60 3.37 -7.83 13.08
N ASP A 61 2.17 -7.26 13.09
CA ASP A 61 0.97 -7.86 12.49
C ASP A 61 0.29 -6.84 11.57
N VAL A 62 -0.49 -7.34 10.60
CA VAL A 62 -1.44 -6.51 9.86
C VAL A 62 -2.85 -6.93 10.24
N VAL A 63 -3.68 -5.95 10.60
CA VAL A 63 -5.08 -6.18 10.95
C VAL A 63 -5.98 -5.39 10.00
N PRO A 64 -7.13 -5.94 9.57
CA PRO A 64 -8.12 -5.18 8.82
C PRO A 64 -8.47 -3.89 9.57
N ASP A 65 -8.61 -2.80 8.82
CA ASP A 65 -8.90 -1.47 9.36
C ASP A 65 -9.79 -0.68 8.38
N CYS A 66 -10.00 0.60 8.65
CA CYS A 66 -10.92 1.43 7.90
C CYS A 66 -10.35 1.86 6.54
N ARG A 67 -11.27 2.25 5.65
CA ARG A 67 -10.97 2.84 4.35
C ARG A 67 -9.97 3.99 4.47
N GLY A 68 -8.97 3.95 3.61
CA GLY A 68 -7.91 4.98 3.54
C GLY A 68 -6.66 4.65 4.35
N THR A 69 -6.68 3.55 5.10
CA THR A 69 -5.46 2.93 5.65
C THR A 69 -4.78 2.07 4.60
N ALA A 70 -3.46 1.99 4.66
CA ALA A 70 -2.70 1.05 3.84
C ALA A 70 -1.33 0.75 4.49
N VAL A 71 -0.95 -0.52 4.53
CA VAL A 71 0.37 -0.94 4.99
C VAL A 71 1.32 -1.12 3.80
N PRO A 72 2.43 -0.37 3.73
CA PRO A 72 3.43 -0.59 2.70
C PRO A 72 4.24 -1.86 2.98
N GLY A 73 4.65 -2.54 1.92
CA GLY A 73 5.49 -3.72 2.01
C GLY A 73 6.08 -4.09 0.66
N MET A 74 6.52 -5.33 0.56
CA MET A 74 7.23 -5.85 -0.59
C MET A 74 6.58 -7.15 -1.06
N LEU A 75 6.29 -7.24 -2.35
CA LEU A 75 5.97 -8.51 -2.98
C LEU A 75 7.25 -9.29 -3.22
N PHE A 76 7.21 -10.57 -2.90
CA PHE A 76 8.27 -11.53 -3.16
C PHE A 76 7.74 -12.68 -3.99
N SER A 77 8.53 -13.13 -4.95
CA SER A 77 8.32 -14.40 -5.63
C SER A 77 9.04 -15.50 -4.87
N LEU A 78 8.33 -16.60 -4.67
CA LEU A 78 8.84 -17.77 -3.97
C LEU A 78 9.24 -18.86 -4.94
N SER A 79 10.38 -19.50 -4.69
CA SER A 79 10.77 -20.72 -5.40
C SER A 79 10.05 -21.94 -4.81
N GLU A 80 10.20 -23.10 -5.47
CA GLU A 80 9.70 -24.37 -4.97
C GLU A 80 10.24 -24.65 -3.54
N GLY A 81 9.37 -25.11 -2.64
CA GLY A 81 9.71 -25.43 -1.24
C GLY A 81 9.90 -24.22 -0.31
N ALA A 82 9.80 -22.98 -0.80
CA ALA A 82 9.97 -21.79 0.03
C ALA A 82 8.83 -21.59 1.05
N TRP A 83 7.61 -22.03 0.73
CA TRP A 83 6.46 -21.96 1.64
C TRP A 83 6.68 -22.73 2.93
N ASP A 84 7.17 -23.97 2.86
CA ASP A 84 7.45 -24.78 4.04
C ASP A 84 8.46 -24.11 4.99
N GLN A 85 9.35 -23.28 4.43
CA GLN A 85 10.37 -22.58 5.19
C GLN A 85 9.84 -21.30 5.80
N LEU A 86 9.05 -20.53 5.06
CA LEU A 86 8.31 -19.39 5.60
C LEU A 86 7.36 -19.84 6.73
N ASP A 87 6.62 -20.92 6.54
CA ASP A 87 5.75 -21.48 7.57
C ASP A 87 6.52 -21.82 8.85
N LYS A 88 7.71 -22.41 8.72
CA LYS A 88 8.59 -22.66 9.88
C LYS A 88 9.11 -21.36 10.51
N LYS A 89 9.45 -20.34 9.71
CA LYS A 89 9.93 -19.04 10.20
C LYS A 89 8.85 -18.33 11.02
N GLU A 90 7.64 -18.27 10.47
CA GLU A 90 6.49 -17.56 11.06
C GLU A 90 5.81 -18.38 12.16
N GLY A 91 6.26 -19.63 12.37
CA GLY A 91 5.69 -20.53 13.36
C GLY A 91 4.25 -20.92 13.05
N HIS A 92 3.94 -21.04 11.75
CA HIS A 92 2.64 -21.45 11.24
C HIS A 92 2.27 -22.87 11.71
N PRO A 93 1.01 -23.15 12.09
CA PRO A 93 -0.11 -22.22 12.28
C PRO A 93 -0.26 -21.69 13.73
N ARG A 94 0.75 -21.83 14.59
CA ARG A 94 0.62 -21.60 16.04
C ARG A 94 0.73 -20.14 16.47
N TYR A 95 1.44 -19.33 15.69
CA TYR A 95 1.70 -17.92 15.99
C TYR A 95 1.17 -17.02 14.89
N TYR A 96 1.46 -17.38 13.64
CA TYR A 96 0.90 -16.76 12.46
C TYR A 96 0.13 -17.76 11.61
N THR A 97 -0.91 -17.30 10.92
CA THR A 97 -1.59 -18.04 9.87
C THR A 97 -1.43 -17.35 8.53
N GLN A 98 -1.38 -18.13 7.45
CA GLN A 98 -1.45 -17.57 6.11
C GLN A 98 -2.82 -16.91 5.90
N CYS A 99 -2.82 -15.77 5.22
CA CYS A 99 -3.98 -14.97 4.89
C CYS A 99 -3.87 -14.51 3.42
N PRO A 100 -4.78 -14.95 2.53
CA PRO A 100 -4.87 -14.40 1.19
C PRO A 100 -5.24 -12.92 1.23
N VAL A 101 -4.52 -12.11 0.47
CA VAL A 101 -4.71 -10.66 0.41
C VAL A 101 -4.63 -10.17 -1.03
N ARG A 102 -5.21 -9.00 -1.29
CA ARG A 102 -5.04 -8.25 -2.53
C ARG A 102 -4.19 -7.03 -2.21
N VAL A 103 -3.08 -6.87 -2.91
CA VAL A 103 -2.17 -5.73 -2.75
C VAL A 103 -2.11 -4.91 -4.03
N ILE A 104 -1.78 -3.64 -3.90
CA ILE A 104 -1.64 -2.71 -5.02
C ILE A 104 -0.16 -2.40 -5.17
N THR A 105 0.44 -2.76 -6.30
CA THR A 105 1.85 -2.48 -6.60
C THR A 105 2.07 -0.97 -6.79
N THR A 106 3.33 -0.53 -6.69
CA THR A 106 3.69 0.86 -7.01
C THR A 106 3.47 1.23 -8.48
N SER A 107 3.42 0.24 -9.37
CA SER A 107 3.01 0.37 -10.77
C SER A 107 1.50 0.46 -10.97
N GLY A 108 0.69 0.31 -9.90
CA GLY A 108 -0.76 0.44 -9.94
C GLY A 108 -1.52 -0.84 -10.26
N GLU A 109 -0.86 -2.01 -10.25
CA GLU A 109 -1.49 -3.29 -10.50
C GLU A 109 -2.08 -3.89 -9.21
N LEU A 110 -3.30 -4.44 -9.31
CA LEU A 110 -3.90 -5.23 -8.24
C LEU A 110 -3.42 -6.68 -8.36
N VAL A 111 -2.78 -7.18 -7.30
CA VAL A 111 -2.13 -8.50 -7.29
C VAL A 111 -2.63 -9.32 -6.11
N GLU A 112 -3.00 -10.57 -6.38
CA GLU A 112 -3.28 -11.55 -5.32
C GLU A 112 -1.97 -12.10 -4.75
N ALA A 113 -1.87 -12.08 -3.42
CA ALA A 113 -0.71 -12.59 -2.69
C ALA A 113 -1.16 -13.26 -1.39
N THR A 114 -0.25 -14.00 -0.76
CA THR A 114 -0.43 -14.50 0.59
C THR A 114 0.44 -13.69 1.54
N THR A 115 -0.11 -13.33 2.70
CA THR A 115 0.67 -12.77 3.82
C THR A 115 0.47 -13.63 5.06
N TYR A 116 1.15 -13.27 6.15
CA TYR A 116 0.95 -13.90 7.45
C TYR A 116 0.25 -12.92 8.38
N VAL A 117 -0.67 -13.40 9.22
CA VAL A 117 -1.30 -12.60 10.28
C VAL A 117 -1.25 -13.35 11.61
N VAL A 118 -1.13 -12.63 12.72
CA VAL A 118 -1.10 -13.22 14.06
C VAL A 118 -2.42 -13.94 14.33
N VAL A 119 -2.36 -15.17 14.84
CA VAL A 119 -3.57 -15.94 15.22
C VAL A 119 -4.30 -15.30 16.40
N SER A 120 -5.62 -15.37 16.41
CA SER A 120 -6.49 -14.71 17.40
C SER A 120 -6.09 -14.97 18.85
N GLU A 121 -5.66 -16.20 19.15
CA GLU A 121 -5.33 -16.66 20.51
C GLU A 121 -4.02 -16.07 21.05
N LYS A 122 -3.23 -15.42 20.20
CA LYS A 122 -1.95 -14.78 20.55
C LYS A 122 -2.02 -13.27 20.62
N ARG A 123 -3.17 -12.68 20.26
CA ARG A 123 -3.39 -11.23 20.26
C ARG A 123 -3.66 -10.75 21.67
N GLU A 124 -2.97 -9.68 22.04
CA GLU A 124 -3.16 -8.95 23.29
C GLU A 124 -4.05 -7.73 23.03
N PRO A 125 -4.93 -7.34 23.96
CA PRO A 125 -5.83 -6.19 23.79
C PRO A 125 -5.12 -4.83 23.99
N GLN A 126 -3.79 -4.82 23.97
CA GLN A 126 -2.97 -3.65 24.27
C GLN A 126 -1.67 -3.69 23.47
N LEU A 127 -1.03 -2.53 23.35
CA LEU A 127 0.27 -2.40 22.71
C LEU A 127 1.30 -3.29 23.42
N VAL A 128 1.98 -4.10 22.62
CA VAL A 128 3.20 -4.82 23.01
C VAL A 128 4.35 -4.17 22.24
N PRO A 129 5.12 -3.25 22.85
CA PRO A 129 6.17 -2.55 22.11
C PRO A 129 7.22 -3.53 21.54
N PRO A 130 7.68 -3.33 20.29
CA PRO A 130 8.81 -4.09 19.76
C PRO A 130 10.09 -3.77 20.55
N ALA A 131 11.02 -4.73 20.59
CA ALA A 131 12.38 -4.44 21.05
C ALA A 131 13.11 -3.56 20.02
N ASP A 132 14.02 -2.71 20.49
CA ASP A 132 14.77 -1.77 19.63
C ASP A 132 15.47 -2.47 18.45
N GLU A 133 16.07 -3.64 18.70
CA GLU A 133 16.71 -4.45 17.67
C GLU A 133 15.72 -4.88 16.57
N TYR A 134 14.51 -5.29 16.93
CA TYR A 134 13.50 -5.71 15.97
C TYR A 134 12.90 -4.52 15.23
N HIS A 135 12.64 -3.41 15.93
CA HIS A 135 12.22 -2.16 15.31
C HIS A 135 13.24 -1.70 14.24
N ALA A 136 14.54 -1.73 14.56
CA ALA A 136 15.59 -1.36 13.62
C ALA A 136 15.61 -2.25 12.37
N VAL A 137 15.34 -3.56 12.51
CA VAL A 137 15.24 -4.49 11.36
C VAL A 137 14.10 -4.11 10.42
N VAL A 138 12.91 -3.84 10.95
CA VAL A 138 11.74 -3.46 10.12
C VAL A 138 11.97 -2.09 9.48
N LEU A 139 12.49 -1.13 10.25
CA LEU A 139 12.82 0.21 9.77
C LEU A 139 13.86 0.19 8.64
N ASP A 140 14.93 -0.58 8.78
CA ASP A 140 15.96 -0.76 7.75
C ASP A 140 15.38 -1.42 6.49
N GLY A 141 14.52 -2.43 6.66
CA GLY A 141 13.81 -3.07 5.55
C GLY A 141 12.97 -2.07 4.74
N LEU A 142 12.12 -1.28 5.42
CA LEU A 142 11.32 -0.24 4.77
C LEU A 142 12.19 0.79 4.04
N ASN A 143 13.25 1.29 4.69
CA ASN A 143 14.16 2.28 4.09
C ASN A 143 14.90 1.72 2.86
N SER A 144 15.35 0.46 2.92
CA SER A 144 16.05 -0.19 1.80
C SER A 144 15.18 -0.31 0.55
N HIS A 145 13.86 -0.38 0.75
CA HIS A 145 12.85 -0.40 -0.31
C HIS A 145 12.22 0.96 -0.59
N LYS A 146 12.72 2.05 0.03
CA LYS A 146 12.21 3.43 -0.09
C LYS A 146 10.72 3.55 0.27
N LEU A 147 10.26 2.73 1.19
CA LEU A 147 8.88 2.72 1.69
C LEU A 147 8.72 3.71 2.86
N PRO A 148 7.52 4.30 3.04
CA PRO A 148 7.29 5.25 4.12
C PRO A 148 7.25 4.57 5.48
N ILE A 149 7.78 5.26 6.49
CA ILE A 149 7.97 4.71 7.85
C ILE A 149 7.00 5.28 8.88
N GLU A 150 6.15 6.23 8.50
CA GLU A 150 5.27 6.94 9.45
C GLU A 150 4.24 6.02 10.10
N HIS A 151 3.71 5.04 9.35
CA HIS A 151 2.80 4.02 9.90
C HIS A 151 3.48 3.18 11.00
N LEU A 152 4.77 2.83 10.82
CA LEU A 152 5.58 2.10 11.81
C LEU A 152 5.78 2.94 13.08
N LYS A 153 6.16 4.21 12.94
CA LYS A 153 6.35 5.12 14.08
C LYS A 153 5.06 5.24 14.92
N LYS A 154 3.92 5.48 14.26
CA LYS A 154 2.62 5.57 14.94
C LYS A 154 2.26 4.25 15.65
N ALA A 155 2.46 3.11 14.98
CA ALA A 155 2.08 1.79 15.50
C ALA A 155 2.89 1.33 16.72
N ILE A 156 4.13 1.81 16.90
CA ILE A 156 4.93 1.49 18.09
C ILE A 156 4.65 2.42 19.28
N GLU A 157 4.03 3.57 19.04
CA GLU A 157 3.71 4.56 20.07
C GLU A 157 2.30 4.37 20.65
N SER A 158 1.34 3.92 19.83
CA SER A 158 -0.06 3.79 20.22
C SER A 158 -0.69 2.50 19.69
N PHE A 159 -1.43 1.80 20.55
CA PHE A 159 -2.21 0.64 20.13
C PHE A 159 -3.29 1.00 19.12
N GLU A 160 -3.91 2.18 19.25
CA GLU A 160 -5.01 2.68 18.40
C GLU A 160 -4.51 3.34 17.10
N ALA A 161 -3.20 3.42 16.89
CA ALA A 161 -2.65 3.96 15.67
C ALA A 161 -3.12 3.18 14.45
N ASN A 162 -3.33 3.89 13.35
CA ASN A 162 -3.67 3.32 12.06
C ASN A 162 -2.65 3.74 11.00
N SER A 163 -2.63 2.99 9.90
CA SER A 163 -1.71 3.19 8.76
C SER A 163 -2.33 4.13 7.71
N THR A 164 -2.93 5.23 8.16
CA THR A 164 -3.69 6.16 7.31
C THR A 164 -2.79 6.97 6.37
N LEU A 165 -3.17 7.04 5.09
CA LEU A 165 -2.66 8.04 4.14
C LEU A 165 -3.64 9.21 4.07
N GLU A 166 -3.23 10.38 4.56
CA GLU A 166 -4.10 11.54 4.76
C GLU A 166 -4.31 12.41 3.50
N HIS A 167 -3.78 11.99 2.34
CA HIS A 167 -3.77 12.81 1.13
C HIS A 167 -4.45 12.14 -0.06
N VAL A 168 -5.05 12.95 -0.93
CA VAL A 168 -5.64 12.55 -2.22
C VAL A 168 -5.05 13.42 -3.32
N PHE A 169 -4.57 12.80 -4.38
CA PHE A 169 -4.14 13.48 -5.61
C PHE A 169 -5.23 13.36 -6.67
N VAL A 170 -5.72 14.50 -7.14
CA VAL A 170 -6.73 14.60 -8.20
C VAL A 170 -6.15 15.34 -9.40
N TYR A 171 -6.56 14.95 -10.61
CA TYR A 171 -5.93 15.39 -11.86
C TYR A 171 -6.97 15.76 -12.94
N GLY A 172 -8.22 15.97 -12.54
CA GLY A 172 -9.36 16.09 -13.43
C GLY A 172 -10.55 16.77 -12.79
N THR A 173 -11.74 16.21 -13.00
CA THR A 173 -13.04 16.84 -12.64
C THR A 173 -13.22 17.20 -11.16
N LEU A 174 -12.40 16.66 -10.26
CA LEU A 174 -12.40 16.97 -8.82
C LEU A 174 -11.47 18.15 -8.44
N MET A 175 -10.62 18.64 -9.35
CA MET A 175 -9.72 19.78 -9.10
C MET A 175 -10.49 21.08 -8.87
N GLN A 176 -9.84 22.07 -8.24
CA GLN A 176 -10.42 23.39 -8.01
C GLN A 176 -10.91 24.05 -9.31
N GLY A 177 -12.16 24.50 -9.30
CA GLY A 177 -12.80 25.14 -10.45
C GLY A 177 -13.47 24.18 -11.44
N GLU A 178 -13.27 22.86 -11.29
CA GLU A 178 -13.91 21.84 -12.12
C GLU A 178 -15.30 21.45 -11.61
N GLN A 179 -16.08 20.80 -12.46
CA GLN A 179 -17.50 20.49 -12.21
C GLN A 179 -17.78 19.67 -10.93
N ARG A 180 -16.82 18.86 -10.45
CA ARG A 180 -16.95 18.05 -9.23
C ARG A 180 -16.15 18.60 -8.03
N TRP A 181 -15.59 19.80 -8.14
CA TRP A 181 -14.92 20.47 -7.02
C TRP A 181 -15.79 20.55 -5.75
N PRO A 182 -17.10 20.87 -5.80
CA PRO A 182 -17.92 20.96 -4.58
C PRO A 182 -17.90 19.68 -3.74
N GLN A 183 -17.79 18.51 -4.37
CA GLN A 183 -17.75 17.19 -3.73
C GLN A 183 -16.44 16.92 -2.99
N LEU A 184 -15.33 17.55 -3.41
CA LEU A 184 -14.02 17.43 -2.74
C LEU A 184 -13.81 18.55 -1.71
N SER A 185 -14.31 19.75 -2.01
CA SER A 185 -14.03 20.97 -1.26
C SER A 185 -14.31 20.90 0.24
N SER A 186 -15.35 20.17 0.66
CA SER A 186 -15.70 19.99 2.08
C SER A 186 -14.72 19.12 2.87
N TRP A 187 -13.91 18.32 2.18
CA TRP A 187 -12.97 17.37 2.79
C TRP A 187 -11.53 17.89 2.78
N SER A 188 -11.23 18.90 1.96
CA SER A 188 -9.88 19.41 1.75
C SER A 188 -9.53 20.50 2.77
N SER A 189 -8.58 20.21 3.67
CA SER A 189 -8.04 21.22 4.61
C SER A 189 -6.86 21.99 4.04
N HIS A 190 -6.14 21.42 3.07
CA HIS A 190 -5.02 22.05 2.40
C HIS A 190 -4.90 21.54 0.97
N VAL A 191 -4.49 22.40 0.04
CA VAL A 191 -4.25 22.07 -1.37
C VAL A 191 -2.90 22.61 -1.81
N GLN A 192 -2.19 21.81 -2.61
CA GLN A 192 -0.96 22.21 -3.28
C GLN A 192 -0.89 21.60 -4.68
N GLN A 193 -0.18 22.26 -5.60
CA GLN A 193 0.05 21.71 -6.93
C GLN A 193 1.05 20.55 -6.85
N GLY A 194 0.80 19.50 -7.62
CA GLY A 194 1.64 18.31 -7.63
C GLY A 194 1.69 17.63 -8.99
N SER A 195 2.52 16.60 -9.08
CA SER A 195 2.59 15.74 -10.25
C SER A 195 3.00 14.31 -9.92
N ILE A 196 2.59 13.39 -10.78
CA ILE A 196 2.96 11.97 -10.71
C ILE A 196 3.49 11.51 -12.06
N SER A 197 4.19 10.37 -12.10
CA SER A 197 4.53 9.72 -13.36
C SER A 197 3.31 8.96 -13.88
N GLY A 198 3.06 9.04 -15.19
CA GLY A 198 1.93 8.36 -15.82
C GLY A 198 1.50 9.00 -17.13
N GLY A 199 0.60 8.31 -17.83
CA GLY A 199 -0.14 8.82 -18.99
C GLY A 199 -1.53 9.30 -18.58
N LEU A 200 -1.92 10.48 -19.06
CA LEU A 200 -3.27 11.02 -18.90
C LEU A 200 -4.03 10.95 -20.22
N TYR A 201 -5.29 10.54 -20.16
CA TYR A 201 -6.15 10.38 -21.33
C TYR A 201 -7.47 11.12 -21.14
N HIS A 202 -8.02 11.65 -22.22
CA HIS A 202 -9.33 12.25 -22.29
C HIS A 202 -10.36 11.18 -22.66
N LEU A 203 -11.32 10.91 -21.77
CA LEU A 203 -12.35 9.87 -21.95
C LEU A 203 -13.73 10.47 -22.30
N GLY A 204 -13.75 11.70 -22.79
CA GLY A 204 -14.97 12.46 -23.04
C GLY A 204 -15.27 13.41 -21.89
N ALA A 205 -16.13 13.00 -20.95
CA ALA A 205 -16.56 13.89 -19.86
C ALA A 205 -15.58 13.96 -18.67
N TYR A 206 -14.55 13.13 -18.66
CA TYR A 206 -13.61 12.98 -17.55
C TYR A 206 -12.26 12.40 -18.04
N PRO A 207 -11.15 12.60 -17.31
CA PRO A 207 -9.86 12.04 -17.67
C PRO A 207 -9.57 10.67 -17.05
N GLY A 208 -8.76 9.84 -17.71
CA GLY A 208 -8.24 8.58 -17.20
C GLY A 208 -6.72 8.59 -17.02
N LEU A 209 -6.24 8.17 -15.84
CA LEU A 209 -4.82 8.00 -15.54
C LEU A 209 -4.38 6.54 -15.72
N ARG A 210 -3.18 6.35 -16.31
CA ARG A 210 -2.46 5.07 -16.40
C ARG A 210 -1.04 5.23 -15.85
N LEU A 211 -0.65 4.39 -14.89
CA LEU A 211 0.66 4.43 -14.23
C LEU A 211 1.73 3.60 -14.95
N ASP A 212 1.31 2.67 -15.79
CA ASP A 212 2.15 1.84 -16.67
C ASP A 212 2.64 2.59 -17.92
N GLU A 213 2.18 3.82 -18.12
CA GLU A 213 2.52 4.69 -19.24
C GLU A 213 3.55 5.74 -18.85
N GLN A 214 4.43 6.11 -19.78
CA GLN A 214 5.39 7.18 -19.56
C GLN A 214 4.71 8.55 -19.62
N GLY A 215 5.27 9.52 -18.90
CA GLY A 215 4.79 10.91 -18.91
C GLY A 215 4.72 11.51 -17.52
N THR A 216 4.16 12.72 -17.44
CA THR A 216 3.94 13.42 -16.19
C THR A 216 2.51 13.91 -16.15
N VAL A 217 1.76 13.50 -15.15
CA VAL A 217 0.39 13.97 -14.91
C VAL A 217 0.43 15.03 -13.83
N HIS A 218 -0.11 16.21 -14.14
CA HIS A 218 -0.21 17.34 -13.23
C HIS A 218 -1.60 17.41 -12.61
N GLY A 219 -1.65 17.82 -11.35
CA GLY A 219 -2.90 17.95 -10.61
C GLY A 219 -2.71 18.58 -9.26
N GLU A 220 -3.63 18.28 -8.36
CA GLU A 220 -3.75 18.90 -7.05
C GLU A 220 -3.66 17.82 -5.97
N LEU A 221 -2.80 18.07 -4.98
CA LEU A 221 -2.67 17.25 -3.79
C LEU A 221 -3.47 17.90 -2.67
N HIS A 222 -4.50 17.20 -2.20
CA HIS A 222 -5.34 17.62 -1.09
C HIS A 222 -5.01 16.83 0.16
N ARG A 223 -4.95 17.50 1.30
CA ARG A 223 -4.98 16.85 2.61
C ARG A 223 -6.43 16.73 3.07
N CYS A 224 -6.83 15.54 3.48
CA CYS A 224 -8.17 15.26 4.00
C CYS A 224 -8.09 14.82 5.47
N GLU A 225 -8.72 15.59 6.35
CA GLU A 225 -8.74 15.26 7.79
C GLU A 225 -9.58 14.01 8.07
N ASP A 226 -10.70 13.87 7.37
CA ASP A 226 -11.55 12.67 7.40
C ASP A 226 -11.42 11.92 6.06
N ILE A 227 -10.26 11.28 5.88
CA ILE A 227 -9.96 10.55 4.64
C ILE A 227 -10.93 9.39 4.41
N THR A 228 -11.37 8.70 5.47
CA THR A 228 -12.27 7.54 5.36
C THR A 228 -13.58 7.92 4.69
N ASN A 229 -14.21 9.01 5.13
CA ASN A 229 -15.47 9.47 4.54
C ASN A 229 -15.25 10.21 3.21
N ALA A 230 -14.15 10.97 3.06
CA ALA A 230 -13.80 11.59 1.78
C ALA A 230 -13.68 10.55 0.66
N LEU A 231 -12.91 9.49 0.91
CA LEU A 231 -12.73 8.39 -0.02
C LEU A 231 -14.03 7.62 -0.30
N ALA A 232 -14.95 7.56 0.66
CA ALA A 232 -16.27 6.97 0.43
C ALA A 232 -17.09 7.72 -0.63
N VAL A 233 -17.02 9.05 -0.62
CA VAL A 233 -17.67 9.89 -1.62
C VAL A 233 -16.95 9.76 -2.96
N PHE A 234 -15.62 9.78 -2.96
CA PHE A 234 -14.84 9.74 -4.19
C PHE A 234 -14.94 8.38 -4.90
N ASP A 235 -14.94 7.26 -4.17
CA ASP A 235 -15.16 5.93 -4.73
C ASP A 235 -16.48 5.83 -5.50
N GLN A 236 -17.55 6.46 -4.99
CA GLN A 236 -18.84 6.49 -5.68
C GLN A 236 -18.79 7.32 -6.97
N ILE A 237 -18.08 8.45 -6.95
CA ILE A 237 -17.90 9.33 -8.10
C ILE A 237 -17.08 8.65 -9.20
N GLU A 238 -16.00 7.98 -8.81
CA GLU A 238 -15.05 7.30 -9.70
C GLU A 238 -15.50 5.87 -10.03
N GLY A 239 -16.65 5.42 -9.53
CA GLY A 239 -17.21 4.11 -9.86
C GLY A 239 -16.32 2.94 -9.43
N CYS A 240 -15.65 3.05 -8.29
CA CYS A 240 -14.88 1.96 -7.68
C CYS A 240 -15.83 0.81 -7.25
N ASP A 241 -15.38 -0.43 -7.37
CA ASP A 241 -16.08 -1.62 -6.87
C ASP A 241 -15.22 -2.30 -5.78
N GLU A 242 -15.63 -2.17 -4.52
CA GLU A 242 -14.86 -2.72 -3.38
C GLU A 242 -14.81 -4.26 -3.38
N ALA A 243 -15.89 -4.90 -3.83
CA ALA A 243 -15.96 -6.36 -3.91
C ALA A 243 -15.07 -6.88 -5.05
N ASN A 244 -15.16 -6.25 -6.22
CA ASN A 244 -14.43 -6.62 -7.42
C ASN A 244 -13.71 -5.41 -8.04
N PRO A 245 -12.56 -4.97 -7.51
CA PRO A 245 -11.93 -3.71 -7.91
C PRO A 245 -11.62 -3.59 -9.40
N LEU A 246 -11.38 -4.70 -10.12
CA LEU A 246 -11.14 -4.72 -11.56
C LEU A 246 -12.41 -4.58 -12.43
N ASN A 247 -13.60 -4.65 -11.82
CA ASN A 247 -14.89 -4.38 -12.49
C ASN A 247 -15.34 -2.93 -12.36
N GLY A 248 -14.78 -2.17 -11.40
CA GLY A 248 -15.01 -0.74 -11.28
C GLY A 248 -14.50 0.03 -12.49
N LEU A 249 -14.95 1.27 -12.65
CA LEU A 249 -14.42 2.15 -13.69
C LEU A 249 -12.96 2.51 -13.39
N TYR A 250 -12.72 2.96 -12.16
CA TYR A 250 -11.38 3.23 -11.63
C TYR A 250 -11.00 2.28 -10.49
N LEU A 251 -9.70 2.14 -10.29
CA LEU A 251 -9.07 1.54 -9.11
C LEU A 251 -8.44 2.66 -8.28
N ARG A 252 -8.71 2.69 -6.98
CA ARG A 252 -8.01 3.60 -6.06
C ARG A 252 -6.67 3.01 -5.67
N VAL A 253 -5.58 3.77 -5.86
CA VAL A 253 -4.20 3.31 -5.63
C VAL A 253 -3.36 4.35 -4.87
N PRO A 254 -2.42 3.94 -4.00
CA PRO A 254 -1.43 4.86 -3.43
C PRO A 254 -0.34 5.21 -4.44
N VAL A 255 0.02 6.49 -4.53
CA VAL A 255 1.07 7.00 -5.42
C VAL A 255 1.99 8.00 -4.72
N GLN A 256 3.21 8.12 -5.23
CA GLN A 256 4.14 9.18 -4.87
C GLN A 256 3.87 10.43 -5.70
N VAL A 257 3.46 11.50 -5.01
CA VAL A 257 3.20 12.81 -5.61
C VAL A 257 4.39 13.71 -5.38
N ASN A 258 4.97 14.19 -6.48
CA ASN A 258 6.00 15.21 -6.45
C ASN A 258 5.35 16.57 -6.24
N VAL A 259 5.71 17.22 -5.14
CA VAL A 259 5.32 18.58 -4.78
C VAL A 259 6.58 19.43 -4.60
N GLU A 260 6.45 20.72 -4.32
CA GLU A 260 7.61 21.60 -4.19
C GLU A 260 8.60 21.10 -3.11
N GLY A 261 9.75 20.61 -3.55
CA GLY A 261 10.84 20.17 -2.67
C GLY A 261 10.63 18.83 -1.95
N ALA A 262 9.54 18.11 -2.19
CA ALA A 262 9.24 16.86 -1.49
C ALA A 262 8.40 15.87 -2.32
N THR A 263 8.31 14.64 -1.82
CA THR A 263 7.40 13.61 -2.31
C THR A 263 6.44 13.21 -1.19
N VAL A 264 5.14 13.16 -1.48
CA VAL A 264 4.09 12.80 -0.53
C VAL A 264 3.32 11.60 -1.05
N TRP A 265 3.06 10.61 -0.20
CA TRP A 265 2.17 9.51 -0.54
C TRP A 265 0.71 9.93 -0.43
N ALA A 266 -0.06 9.64 -1.47
CA ALA A 266 -1.46 10.00 -1.57
C ALA A 266 -2.26 8.92 -2.30
N TRP A 267 -3.55 8.85 -2.01
CA TRP A 267 -4.49 8.11 -2.83
C TRP A 267 -4.73 8.83 -4.16
N THR A 268 -4.86 8.07 -5.24
CA THR A 268 -5.36 8.57 -6.52
C THR A 268 -6.21 7.49 -7.19
N TYR A 269 -6.79 7.80 -8.34
CA TYR A 269 -7.63 6.88 -9.10
C TYR A 269 -6.96 6.57 -10.44
N VAL A 270 -6.92 5.31 -10.86
CA VAL A 270 -6.40 4.89 -12.17
C VAL A 270 -7.50 4.20 -12.95
N ILE A 271 -7.58 4.42 -14.26
CA ILE A 271 -8.62 3.80 -15.07
C ILE A 271 -8.31 2.31 -15.26
N ASN A 272 -9.26 1.42 -14.92
CA ASN A 272 -9.05 -0.02 -15.04
C ASN A 272 -8.87 -0.45 -16.51
N ARG A 273 -9.70 0.10 -17.40
CA ARG A 273 -9.70 -0.21 -18.83
C ARG A 273 -9.71 1.07 -19.63
N LEU A 274 -8.67 1.24 -20.45
CA LEU A 274 -8.61 2.37 -21.37
C LEU A 274 -9.48 2.06 -22.61
N PRO A 275 -10.48 2.90 -22.94
CA PRO A 275 -11.25 2.78 -24.18
C PRO A 275 -10.33 2.91 -25.41
N ALA A 276 -10.72 2.26 -26.52
CA ALA A 276 -9.93 2.28 -27.75
C ALA A 276 -9.85 3.67 -28.42
N ASP A 277 -10.84 4.53 -28.16
CA ASP A 277 -10.95 5.90 -28.63
C ASP A 277 -10.41 6.93 -27.62
N ALA A 278 -9.76 6.49 -26.55
CA ALA A 278 -9.17 7.39 -25.56
C ALA A 278 -8.04 8.21 -26.17
N GLU A 279 -8.16 9.53 -26.11
CA GLU A 279 -7.15 10.45 -26.64
C GLU A 279 -6.13 10.79 -25.56
N ARG A 280 -4.84 10.61 -25.84
CA ARG A 280 -3.79 10.95 -24.88
C ARG A 280 -3.62 12.46 -24.77
N LEU A 281 -3.57 12.96 -23.54
CA LEU A 281 -3.24 14.35 -23.22
C LEU A 281 -1.72 14.47 -23.07
N GLU A 282 -1.01 14.81 -24.16
CA GLU A 282 0.46 14.83 -24.22
C GLU A 282 1.14 15.75 -23.20
N ARG A 283 0.43 16.79 -22.72
CA ARG A 283 0.93 17.69 -21.66
C ARG A 283 0.60 17.21 -20.24
N GLY A 284 -0.11 16.08 -20.12
CA GLY A 284 -0.55 15.49 -18.86
C GLY A 284 -1.36 16.43 -17.98
N ARG A 285 -2.15 17.31 -18.60
CA ARG A 285 -2.99 18.29 -17.91
C ARG A 285 -4.41 18.15 -18.41
N TRP A 286 -5.35 18.02 -17.48
CA TRP A 286 -6.75 18.21 -17.76
C TRP A 286 -7.02 19.70 -17.94
N VAL A 287 -7.57 20.06 -19.11
CA VAL A 287 -7.99 21.41 -19.46
C VAL A 287 -9.29 21.23 -20.23
N LEU A 288 -10.38 21.81 -19.72
CA LEU A 288 -11.64 21.92 -20.45
C LEU A 288 -11.56 22.95 -21.58
#